data_AF-A0A843HKQ1-F1
#
_entry.id   AF-A0A843HKQ1-F1
#
_cell.length_a   1.000
_cell.length_b   1.000
_cell.length_c   1.000
_cell.angle_alpha   90.00
_cell.angle_beta   90.00
_cell.angle_gamma   90.00
#
_symmetry.space_group_name_H-M   'P 1'
#
loop_
_entity.id
_entity.type
_entity.pdbx_description
1 polymer ?
#
loop_
_entity_poly.entity_id
_entity_poly.type
_entity_poly.pdbx_seq_one_letter_code
_entity_poly.pdbx_strand_id
1 'polypeptide(L)'
;MGHEIICWDYPKTTKITDICADAREYASRYSDSGGLYESITDLSYKIFPSYEEAKNFCYSQKSYWNGIVSYRQGDYSKSKQWVALHEEIIMLREKYNHLQDQPHFTELTSQFVGCTECGSKINRVKLGRRNVCPVCCADLRPKTVLNKLDKIKKDIDKVKEDLVKLEKKLDETGEIRLLIKFEFHV
;
A
#
# COMPACT_ATOMS: atom_id res chain seq x y z
N MET A 1 28.58 7.66 -5.16
CA MET A 1 27.90 7.15 -6.36
C MET A 1 26.61 6.54 -5.89
N GLY A 2 25.49 7.00 -6.44
CA GLY A 2 24.18 6.44 -6.14
C GLY A 2 23.99 5.14 -6.92
N HIS A 3 22.93 4.42 -6.57
CA HIS A 3 22.45 3.28 -7.34
C HIS A 3 20.95 3.44 -7.54
N GLU A 4 20.48 3.10 -8.72
CA GLU A 4 19.06 2.99 -9.02
C GLU A 4 18.70 1.52 -9.19
N ILE A 5 17.62 1.09 -8.53
CA ILE A 5 17.08 -0.27 -8.64
C ILE A 5 15.72 -0.17 -9.33
N ILE A 6 15.59 -0.86 -10.45
CA ILE A 6 14.37 -0.91 -11.25
C ILE A 6 13.79 -2.31 -11.20
N CYS A 7 12.46 -2.38 -11.09
CA CYS A 7 11.68 -3.59 -11.26
C CYS A 7 10.56 -3.34 -12.28
N TRP A 8 10.49 -4.17 -13.32
CA TRP A 8 9.44 -4.10 -14.33
C TRP A 8 8.75 -5.45 -14.51
N ASP A 9 7.46 -5.39 -14.84
CA ASP A 9 6.65 -6.56 -15.11
C ASP A 9 6.27 -6.67 -16.59
N TYR A 10 6.18 -7.90 -17.08
CA TYR A 10 5.84 -8.20 -18.46
C TYR A 10 4.91 -9.42 -18.54
N PRO A 11 4.02 -9.51 -19.55
CA PRO A 11 3.32 -10.75 -19.87
C PRO A 11 4.31 -11.88 -20.16
N LYS A 12 3.97 -13.12 -19.79
CA LYS A 12 4.83 -14.30 -20.05
C LYS A 12 5.10 -14.57 -21.54
N THR A 13 4.25 -14.05 -22.42
CA THR A 13 4.41 -14.13 -23.88
C THR A 13 5.52 -13.23 -24.42
N THR A 14 6.01 -12.27 -23.64
CA THR A 14 7.08 -11.35 -24.04
C THR A 14 8.39 -12.11 -24.16
N LYS A 15 9.16 -11.85 -25.24
CA LYS A 15 10.46 -12.47 -25.42
C LYS A 15 11.45 -11.92 -24.41
N ILE A 16 12.18 -12.83 -23.76
CA ILE A 16 13.21 -12.47 -22.77
C ILE A 16 14.32 -11.61 -23.40
N THR A 17 14.62 -11.82 -24.69
CA THR A 17 15.57 -11.00 -25.44
C THR A 17 15.17 -9.53 -25.47
N ASP A 18 13.89 -9.26 -25.63
CA ASP A 18 13.34 -7.91 -25.79
C ASP A 18 13.32 -7.22 -24.42
N ILE A 19 12.87 -7.93 -23.38
CA ILE A 19 12.95 -7.45 -21.98
C ILE A 19 14.39 -7.08 -21.60
N CYS A 20 15.35 -7.94 -21.94
CA CYS A 20 16.76 -7.69 -21.67
C CYS A 20 17.33 -6.53 -22.50
N ALA A 21 16.78 -6.24 -23.67
CA ALA A 21 17.18 -5.11 -24.50
C ALA A 21 16.66 -3.81 -23.88
N ASP A 22 15.38 -3.76 -23.52
CA ASP A 22 14.75 -2.61 -22.86
C ASP A 22 15.51 -2.19 -21.59
N ALA A 23 15.84 -3.16 -20.73
CA ALA A 23 16.56 -2.90 -19.48
C ALA A 23 17.98 -2.35 -19.73
N ARG A 24 18.68 -2.86 -20.75
CA ARG A 24 20.02 -2.36 -21.12
C ARG A 24 19.95 -0.98 -21.73
N GLU A 25 18.98 -0.72 -22.59
CA GLU A 25 18.78 0.60 -23.19
C GLU A 25 18.49 1.64 -22.11
N TYR A 26 17.59 1.34 -21.18
CA TYR A 26 17.27 2.22 -20.07
C TYR A 26 18.50 2.51 -19.20
N ALA A 27 19.20 1.46 -18.75
CA ALA A 27 20.42 1.65 -17.97
C ALA A 27 21.49 2.42 -18.75
N SER A 28 21.67 2.17 -20.04
CA SER A 28 22.63 2.91 -20.87
C SER A 28 22.28 4.40 -21.01
N ARG A 29 21.00 4.75 -20.94
CA ARG A 29 20.53 6.13 -21.06
C ARG A 29 20.65 6.92 -19.77
N TYR A 30 20.46 6.25 -18.63
CA TYR A 30 20.37 6.90 -17.31
C TYR A 30 21.56 6.63 -16.40
N SER A 31 22.47 5.72 -16.78
CA SER A 31 23.64 5.44 -15.96
C SER A 31 24.80 6.39 -16.22
N ASP A 32 25.43 6.84 -15.14
CA ASP A 32 26.68 7.61 -15.18
C ASP A 32 27.93 6.75 -15.49
N SER A 33 27.76 5.42 -15.54
CA SER A 33 28.85 4.44 -15.70
C SER A 33 28.71 3.56 -16.95
N GLY A 34 27.85 3.94 -17.90
CA GLY A 34 27.72 3.24 -19.18
C GLY A 34 26.81 2.00 -19.18
N GLY A 35 25.93 1.85 -18.18
CA GLY A 35 24.83 0.88 -18.20
C GLY A 35 24.88 -0.16 -17.09
N LEU A 36 24.41 -1.38 -17.40
CA LEU A 36 24.36 -2.49 -16.43
C LEU A 36 25.76 -3.06 -16.17
N TYR A 37 26.11 -3.22 -14.90
CA TYR A 37 27.40 -3.80 -14.50
C TYR A 37 27.44 -5.33 -14.66
N GLU A 38 26.37 -6.02 -14.27
CA GLU A 38 26.24 -7.48 -14.42
C GLU A 38 25.28 -7.86 -15.55
N SER A 39 25.53 -9.03 -16.16
CA SER A 39 24.61 -9.65 -17.11
C SER A 39 23.28 -10.02 -16.45
N ILE A 40 22.19 -9.88 -17.20
CA ILE A 40 20.86 -10.29 -16.75
C ILE A 40 20.79 -11.83 -16.74
N THR A 41 20.52 -12.41 -15.58
CA THR A 41 20.34 -13.86 -15.40
C THR A 41 18.89 -14.25 -15.68
N ASP A 42 18.66 -15.17 -16.61
CA ASP A 42 17.33 -15.73 -16.86
C ASP A 42 17.02 -16.88 -15.89
N LEU A 43 16.14 -16.60 -14.92
CA LEU A 43 15.54 -17.58 -14.02
C LEU A 43 14.02 -17.66 -14.24
N SER A 44 13.54 -17.40 -15.45
CA SER A 44 12.12 -17.39 -15.78
C SER A 44 11.44 -18.76 -15.65
N TYR A 45 12.22 -19.84 -15.47
CA TYR A 45 11.70 -21.17 -15.10
C TYR A 45 11.23 -21.24 -13.63
N LYS A 46 11.74 -20.36 -12.75
CA LYS A 46 11.27 -20.25 -11.36
C LYS A 46 9.98 -19.44 -11.36
N ILE A 47 8.88 -20.08 -10.93
CA ILE A 47 7.56 -19.47 -10.85
C ILE A 47 7.21 -19.29 -9.37
N PHE A 48 7.15 -18.04 -8.94
CA PHE A 48 6.72 -17.68 -7.59
C PHE A 48 5.19 -17.64 -7.50
N PRO A 49 4.61 -17.93 -6.32
CA PRO A 49 3.16 -17.88 -6.11
C PRO A 49 2.54 -16.49 -6.28
N SER A 50 3.30 -15.42 -6.08
CA SER A 50 2.83 -14.04 -6.14
C SER A 50 3.92 -13.07 -6.59
N TYR A 51 3.51 -11.86 -7.00
CA TYR A 51 4.43 -10.76 -7.32
C TYR A 51 5.37 -10.45 -6.14
N GLU A 52 4.84 -10.37 -4.92
CA GLU A 52 5.64 -10.02 -3.75
C GLU A 52 6.68 -11.08 -3.40
N GLU A 53 6.38 -12.36 -3.59
CA GLU A 53 7.37 -13.42 -3.39
C GLU A 53 8.49 -13.36 -4.44
N ALA A 54 8.16 -13.10 -5.71
CA ALA A 54 9.17 -12.90 -6.75
C ALA A 54 10.02 -11.66 -6.47
N LYS A 55 9.39 -10.55 -6.08
CA LYS A 55 10.09 -9.31 -5.74
C LYS A 55 11.03 -9.53 -4.55
N ASN A 56 10.54 -10.11 -3.45
CA ASN A 56 11.38 -10.42 -2.29
C ASN A 56 12.57 -11.32 -2.66
N PHE A 57 12.36 -12.32 -3.53
CA PHE A 57 13.44 -13.12 -4.07
C PHE A 57 14.48 -12.25 -4.81
N CYS A 58 14.06 -11.37 -5.73
CA CYS A 58 14.96 -10.48 -6.46
C CYS A 58 15.75 -9.54 -5.52
N TYR A 59 15.12 -8.98 -4.49
CA TYR A 59 15.77 -8.07 -3.53
C TYR A 59 16.67 -8.78 -2.51
N SER A 60 16.45 -10.08 -2.25
CA SER A 60 17.33 -10.90 -1.40
C SER A 60 18.62 -11.35 -2.10
N GLN A 61 18.74 -11.12 -3.41
CA GLN A 61 19.98 -11.39 -4.12
C GLN A 61 21.07 -10.38 -3.76
N LYS A 62 22.32 -10.70 -4.13
CA LYS A 62 23.46 -9.78 -3.98
C LYS A 62 23.20 -8.43 -4.69
N SER A 63 23.87 -7.37 -4.23
CA SER A 63 23.87 -6.07 -4.93
C SER A 63 24.34 -6.25 -6.38
N TYR A 64 23.74 -5.46 -7.28
CA TYR A 64 23.89 -5.56 -8.75
C TYR A 64 23.44 -6.86 -9.38
N TRP A 65 22.78 -7.76 -8.63
CA TRP A 65 22.14 -8.89 -9.26
C TRP A 65 21.04 -8.38 -10.21
N ASN A 66 21.19 -8.72 -11.48
CA ASN A 66 20.25 -8.41 -12.54
C ASN A 66 19.64 -9.74 -13.00
N GLY A 67 18.32 -9.84 -13.04
CA GLY A 67 17.71 -11.09 -13.42
C GLY A 67 16.21 -11.06 -13.59
N ILE A 68 15.73 -12.12 -14.24
CA ILE A 68 14.33 -12.31 -14.63
C ILE A 68 13.80 -13.54 -13.91
N VAL A 69 12.65 -13.42 -13.28
CA VAL A 69 11.91 -14.55 -12.68
C VAL A 69 10.46 -14.53 -13.19
N SER A 70 9.71 -15.60 -12.93
CA SER A 70 8.27 -15.62 -13.19
C SER A 70 7.47 -15.59 -11.89
N TYR A 71 6.25 -15.07 -11.94
CA TYR A 71 5.30 -15.14 -10.82
C TYR A 71 3.88 -15.36 -11.33
N ARG A 72 2.97 -15.81 -10.46
CA ARG A 72 1.55 -15.84 -10.78
C ARG A 72 0.84 -14.57 -10.34
N GLN A 73 -0.11 -14.13 -11.16
CA GLN A 73 -0.95 -12.96 -10.89
C GLN A 73 -2.40 -13.26 -11.28
N GLY A 74 -3.29 -13.19 -10.31
CA GLY A 74 -4.72 -13.26 -10.53
C GLY A 74 -5.25 -11.94 -11.09
N ASP A 75 -6.28 -12.03 -11.94
CA ASP A 75 -7.08 -10.88 -12.34
C ASP A 75 -8.17 -10.64 -11.29
N TYR A 76 -7.85 -9.81 -10.30
CA TYR A 76 -8.74 -9.55 -9.17
C TYR A 76 -10.06 -8.91 -9.59
N SER A 77 -10.07 -8.15 -10.68
CA SER A 77 -11.26 -7.44 -11.19
C SER A 77 -12.38 -8.40 -11.61
N LYS A 78 -12.05 -9.64 -11.96
CA LYS A 78 -13.02 -10.68 -12.34
C LYS A 78 -13.66 -11.36 -11.13
N SER A 79 -13.10 -11.20 -9.94
CA SER A 79 -13.65 -11.79 -8.72
C SER A 79 -14.71 -10.88 -8.12
N LYS A 80 -15.98 -11.30 -8.21
CA LYS A 80 -17.11 -10.59 -7.57
C LYS A 80 -16.89 -10.41 -6.06
N GLN A 81 -16.28 -11.40 -5.40
CA GLN A 81 -15.98 -11.32 -3.98
C GLN A 81 -14.89 -10.28 -3.69
N TRP A 82 -13.86 -10.19 -4.54
CA TRP A 82 -12.81 -9.18 -4.37
C TRP A 82 -13.39 -7.77 -4.53
N VAL A 83 -14.21 -7.56 -5.57
CA VAL A 83 -14.89 -6.27 -5.80
C VAL A 83 -15.73 -5.88 -4.58
N ALA A 84 -16.54 -6.79 -4.04
CA ALA A 84 -17.36 -6.52 -2.86
C ALA A 84 -16.53 -6.15 -1.62
N LEU A 85 -15.45 -6.89 -1.33
CA LEU A 85 -14.57 -6.58 -0.19
C LEU A 85 -13.84 -5.23 -0.39
N HIS A 86 -13.41 -4.94 -1.62
CA HIS A 86 -12.75 -3.68 -1.93
C HIS A 86 -13.70 -2.48 -1.78
N GLU A 87 -14.93 -2.59 -2.28
CA GLU A 87 -15.99 -1.61 -2.08
C GLU A 87 -16.33 -1.42 -0.60
N GLU A 88 -16.40 -2.51 0.18
CA GLU A 88 -16.63 -2.45 1.62
C GLU A 88 -15.53 -1.65 2.34
N ILE A 89 -14.26 -1.83 1.97
CA ILE A 89 -13.14 -1.04 2.52
C ILE A 89 -13.32 0.44 2.20
N ILE A 90 -13.71 0.79 0.97
CA ILE A 90 -13.96 2.18 0.57
C ILE A 90 -15.07 2.77 1.44
N MET A 91 -16.22 2.08 1.55
CA MET A 91 -17.36 2.53 2.34
C MET A 91 -17.01 2.71 3.83
N LEU A 92 -16.26 1.78 4.41
CA LEU A 92 -15.82 1.88 5.80
C LEU A 92 -14.85 3.05 6.02
N ARG A 93 -13.94 3.32 5.07
CA ARG A 93 -13.04 4.48 5.13
C ARG A 93 -13.80 5.80 5.02
N GLU A 94 -14.77 5.89 4.12
CA GLU A 94 -15.63 7.07 4.00
C GLU A 94 -16.39 7.32 5.32
N LYS A 95 -16.98 6.27 5.90
CA LYS A 95 -17.66 6.34 7.19
C LYS A 95 -16.72 6.76 8.32
N TYR A 96 -15.50 6.23 8.32
CA TYR A 96 -14.46 6.60 9.29
C TYR A 96 -14.09 8.08 9.17
N ASN A 97 -13.78 8.55 7.95
CA ASN A 97 -13.41 9.93 7.68
C ASN A 97 -14.53 10.90 8.06
N HIS A 98 -15.77 10.57 7.68
CA HIS A 98 -16.94 11.37 8.03
C HIS A 98 -17.07 11.57 9.55
N LEU A 99 -16.91 10.49 10.34
CA LEU A 99 -16.93 10.55 11.81
C LEU A 99 -15.70 11.24 12.40
N GLN A 100 -14.54 11.12 11.75
CA GLN A 100 -13.30 11.73 12.23
C GLN A 100 -13.32 13.25 12.06
N ASP A 101 -13.82 13.73 10.92
CA ASP A 101 -13.75 15.13 10.51
C ASP A 101 -14.90 15.98 11.06
N GLN A 102 -15.97 15.34 11.58
CA GLN A 102 -17.07 16.03 12.22
C GLN A 102 -16.63 16.56 13.60
N PRO A 103 -16.63 17.89 13.82
CA PRO A 103 -16.30 18.43 15.14
C PRO A 103 -17.46 18.13 16.10
N HIS A 104 -17.19 17.43 17.18
CA HIS A 104 -18.21 16.93 18.11
C HIS A 104 -19.07 18.04 18.73
N PHE A 105 -18.52 19.24 18.85
CA PHE A 105 -19.15 20.36 19.56
C PHE A 105 -20.04 21.23 18.66
N THR A 106 -20.14 20.92 17.37
CA THR A 106 -20.92 21.74 16.42
C THR A 106 -22.39 21.87 16.82
N GLU A 107 -22.99 20.77 17.29
CA GLU A 107 -24.41 20.71 17.68
C GLU A 107 -24.67 21.00 19.17
N LEU A 108 -23.64 21.23 19.98
CA LEU A 108 -23.82 21.52 21.40
C LEU A 108 -24.38 22.93 21.62
N THR A 109 -25.36 23.08 22.52
CA THR A 109 -25.91 24.40 22.89
C THR A 109 -25.03 25.14 23.90
N SER A 110 -24.13 24.44 24.60
CA SER A 110 -23.28 25.03 25.64
C SER A 110 -22.21 25.97 25.07
N GLN A 111 -21.93 27.07 25.78
CA GLN A 111 -20.84 27.99 25.43
C GLN A 111 -19.44 27.36 25.65
N PHE A 112 -19.35 26.44 26.60
CA PHE A 112 -18.11 25.79 27.01
C PHE A 112 -18.17 24.27 26.78
N VAL A 113 -17.00 23.70 26.47
CA VAL A 113 -16.74 22.27 26.40
C VAL A 113 -15.74 21.94 27.50
N GLY A 114 -16.06 20.93 28.33
CA GLY A 114 -15.15 20.44 29.36
C GLY A 114 -14.23 19.35 28.81
N CYS A 115 -12.93 19.42 29.14
CA CYS A 115 -12.01 18.30 28.91
C CYS A 115 -12.10 17.31 30.08
N THR A 116 -12.39 16.04 29.78
CA THR A 116 -12.46 14.98 30.81
C THR A 116 -11.11 14.59 31.39
N GLU A 117 -10.02 14.85 30.66
CA GLU A 117 -8.67 14.47 31.07
C GLU A 117 -8.02 15.53 31.99
N CYS A 118 -8.08 16.82 31.64
CA CYS A 118 -7.43 17.88 32.43
C CYS A 118 -8.41 18.81 33.15
N GLY A 119 -9.72 18.61 33.02
CA GLY A 119 -10.76 19.43 33.67
C GLY A 119 -10.94 20.84 33.10
N SER A 120 -10.18 21.22 32.07
CA SER A 120 -10.26 22.57 31.48
C SER A 120 -11.64 22.86 30.88
N LYS A 121 -12.15 24.07 31.13
CA LYS A 121 -13.37 24.62 30.49
C LYS A 121 -12.95 25.45 29.28
N ILE A 122 -13.25 24.97 28.08
CA ILE A 122 -12.78 25.54 26.83
C ILE A 122 -13.95 26.25 26.14
N ASN A 123 -13.75 27.49 25.71
CA ASN A 123 -14.77 28.19 24.91
C ASN A 123 -14.93 27.47 23.56
N ARG A 124 -16.15 27.03 23.27
CA ARG A 124 -16.49 26.23 22.09
C ARG A 124 -16.09 26.91 20.78
N VAL A 125 -16.26 28.22 20.67
CA VAL A 125 -15.91 29.01 19.47
C VAL A 125 -14.40 28.97 19.20
N LYS A 126 -13.57 28.85 20.25
CA LYS A 126 -12.10 28.80 20.13
C LYS A 126 -11.58 27.43 19.70
N LEU A 127 -12.40 26.37 19.74
CA LEU A 127 -11.99 25.03 19.27
C LEU A 127 -11.98 24.93 17.74
N GLY A 128 -12.71 25.82 17.04
CA GLY A 128 -12.85 25.75 15.59
C GLY A 128 -13.37 24.38 15.15
N ARG A 129 -12.61 23.70 14.27
CA ARG A 129 -12.91 22.34 13.79
C ARG A 129 -12.14 21.22 14.52
N ARG A 130 -11.41 21.53 15.59
CA ARG A 130 -10.50 20.56 16.23
C ARG A 130 -11.22 19.81 17.35
N ASN A 131 -11.13 18.48 17.31
CA ASN A 131 -11.62 17.58 18.36
C ASN A 131 -10.58 17.36 19.49
N VAL A 132 -9.69 18.33 19.72
CA VAL A 132 -8.53 18.18 20.60
C VAL A 132 -8.49 19.31 21.62
N CYS A 133 -8.16 18.97 22.86
CA CYS A 133 -7.98 19.91 23.95
C CYS A 133 -6.75 20.80 23.67
N PRO A 134 -6.88 22.14 23.63
CA PRO A 134 -5.75 23.02 23.39
C PRO A 134 -4.79 23.10 24.57
N VAL A 135 -5.16 22.55 25.73
CA VAL A 135 -4.35 22.57 26.96
C VAL A 135 -3.51 21.30 27.11
N CYS A 136 -4.13 20.13 26.99
CA CYS A 136 -3.46 18.84 27.22
C CYS A 136 -3.40 17.93 25.99
N CYS A 137 -3.90 18.39 24.83
CA CYS A 137 -3.95 17.63 23.58
C CYS A 137 -4.79 16.33 23.63
N ALA A 138 -5.57 16.11 24.69
CA ALA A 138 -6.52 14.99 24.75
C ALA A 138 -7.64 15.12 23.72
N ASP A 139 -8.14 13.97 23.24
CA ASP A 139 -9.33 13.92 22.41
C ASP A 139 -10.56 14.34 23.22
N LEU A 140 -11.34 15.28 22.69
CA LEU A 140 -12.51 15.84 23.34
C LEU A 140 -13.81 15.12 22.93
N ARG A 141 -13.74 14.12 22.03
CA ARG A 141 -14.91 13.36 21.60
C ARG A 141 -15.38 12.40 22.70
N PRO A 142 -16.68 12.13 22.82
CA PRO A 142 -17.21 11.16 23.78
C PRO A 142 -16.67 9.76 23.52
N LYS A 143 -16.55 8.97 24.59
CA LYS A 143 -16.15 7.56 24.51
C LYS A 143 -16.97 6.76 23.49
N THR A 144 -18.26 7.06 23.33
CA THR A 144 -19.13 6.40 22.34
C THR A 144 -18.69 6.65 20.90
N VAL A 145 -18.21 7.86 20.58
CA VAL A 145 -17.68 8.21 19.25
C VAL A 145 -16.31 7.55 19.04
N LEU A 146 -15.43 7.62 20.05
CA LEU A 146 -14.11 6.98 20.00
C LEU A 146 -14.23 5.46 19.79
N ASN A 147 -15.14 4.80 20.51
CA ASN A 147 -15.41 3.37 20.36
C ASN A 147 -15.94 3.02 18.96
N LYS A 148 -16.75 3.90 18.35
CA LYS A 148 -17.21 3.71 16.96
C LYS A 148 -16.06 3.81 15.97
N LEU A 149 -15.16 4.79 16.13
CA LEU A 149 -13.97 4.94 15.29
C LEU A 149 -13.05 3.73 15.40
N ASP A 150 -12.79 3.26 16.62
CA ASP A 150 -11.99 2.06 16.88
C ASP A 150 -12.60 0.81 16.25
N LYS A 151 -13.93 0.64 16.38
CA LYS A 151 -14.65 -0.47 15.74
C LYS A 151 -14.49 -0.43 14.22
N ILE A 152 -14.69 0.73 13.59
CA ILE A 152 -14.56 0.84 12.13
C ILE A 152 -13.13 0.51 11.68
N LYS A 153 -12.10 0.93 12.42
CA LYS A 153 -10.70 0.55 12.12
C LYS A 153 -10.52 -0.97 12.14
N LYS A 154 -11.01 -1.63 13.19
CA LYS A 154 -10.94 -3.09 13.32
C LYS A 154 -11.70 -3.80 12.19
N ASP A 155 -12.87 -3.27 11.81
CA ASP A 155 -13.64 -3.80 10.69
C ASP A 155 -12.85 -3.65 9.37
N ILE A 156 -12.22 -2.50 9.11
CA ILE A 156 -11.35 -2.28 7.94
C ILE A 156 -10.19 -3.29 7.92
N ASP A 157 -9.50 -3.48 9.05
CA ASP A 157 -8.34 -4.37 9.13
C ASP A 157 -8.76 -5.82 8.87
N LYS A 158 -9.90 -6.25 9.42
CA LYS A 158 -10.46 -7.57 9.15
C LYS A 158 -10.79 -7.77 7.67
N VAL A 159 -11.46 -6.82 7.03
CA VAL A 159 -11.81 -6.91 5.61
C VAL A 159 -10.55 -6.93 4.74
N LYS A 160 -9.50 -6.17 5.09
CA LYS A 160 -8.20 -6.24 4.42
C LYS A 160 -7.53 -7.61 4.55
N GLU A 161 -7.55 -8.22 5.73
CA GLU A 161 -7.01 -9.57 5.92
C GLU A 161 -7.71 -10.59 5.01
N ASP A 162 -9.03 -10.50 4.88
CA ASP A 162 -9.81 -11.37 4.02
C ASP A 162 -9.56 -11.08 2.52
N LEU A 163 -9.34 -9.82 2.15
CA LEU A 163 -8.92 -9.43 0.81
C LEU A 163 -7.55 -10.04 0.45
N VAL A 164 -6.55 -9.94 1.33
CA VAL A 164 -5.21 -10.53 1.10
C VAL A 164 -5.28 -12.05 0.96
N LYS A 165 -6.09 -12.73 1.78
CA LYS A 165 -6.30 -14.19 1.65
C LYS A 165 -6.93 -14.54 0.30
N LEU A 166 -7.86 -13.72 -0.18
CA LEU A 166 -8.52 -13.93 -1.47
C LEU A 166 -7.55 -13.66 -2.63
N GLU A 167 -6.79 -12.58 -2.59
CA GLU A 167 -5.76 -12.24 -3.58
C GLU A 167 -4.76 -13.38 -3.75
N LYS A 168 -4.23 -13.94 -2.65
CA LYS A 168 -3.34 -15.11 -2.69
C LYS A 168 -3.96 -16.31 -3.41
N LYS A 169 -5.24 -16.63 -3.12
CA LYS A 169 -5.95 -17.72 -3.80
C LYS A 169 -6.17 -17.45 -5.28
N LEU A 170 -6.44 -16.20 -5.64
CA LEU A 170 -6.59 -15.80 -7.04
C LEU A 170 -5.24 -15.88 -7.77
N ASP A 171 -4.15 -15.48 -7.12
CA ASP A 171 -2.80 -15.58 -7.66
C ASP A 171 -2.36 -17.03 -7.89
N GLU A 172 -2.69 -17.96 -7.00
CA GLU A 172 -2.37 -19.40 -7.17
C GLU A 172 -2.86 -19.97 -8.52
N THR A 173 -3.99 -19.46 -9.02
CA THR A 173 -4.59 -19.87 -10.31
C THR A 173 -4.38 -18.85 -11.43
N GLY A 174 -3.69 -17.76 -11.12
CA GLY A 174 -3.47 -16.63 -12.00
C GLY A 174 -2.57 -16.95 -13.19
N GLU A 175 -2.53 -16.00 -14.12
CA GLU A 175 -1.62 -16.05 -15.25
C GLU A 175 -0.17 -15.95 -14.78
N ILE A 176 0.75 -16.53 -15.55
CA ILE A 176 2.18 -16.36 -15.29
C ILE A 176 2.60 -15.03 -15.92
N ARG A 177 3.38 -14.25 -15.17
CA ARG A 177 4.02 -13.00 -15.60
C ARG A 177 5.53 -13.08 -15.35
N LEU A 178 6.28 -12.22 -16.02
CA LEU A 178 7.72 -12.09 -15.87
C LEU A 178 8.03 -10.83 -15.06
N LEU A 179 8.97 -10.94 -14.13
CA LEU A 179 9.51 -9.83 -13.35
C LEU A 179 11.00 -9.72 -13.65
N ILE A 180 11.45 -8.56 -14.12
CA ILE A 180 12.88 -8.23 -14.22
C ILE A 180 13.25 -7.26 -13.11
N LYS A 181 14.36 -7.55 -12.41
CA LYS A 181 15.05 -6.59 -11.55
C LYS A 181 16.41 -6.29 -12.14
N PHE A 182 16.78 -5.03 -12.20
CA PHE A 182 18.12 -4.61 -12.57
C PHE A 182 18.57 -3.35 -11.81
N GLU A 183 19.88 -3.18 -11.70
CA GLU A 183 20.53 -2.14 -10.89
C GLU A 183 21.73 -1.56 -11.64
N PHE A 184 21.86 -0.24 -11.60
CA PHE A 184 22.95 0.50 -12.25
C PHE A 184 23.34 1.75 -11.46
N HIS A 185 24.49 2.32 -11.82
CA HIS A 185 25.03 3.51 -11.17
C HIS A 185 24.42 4.80 -11.70
N VAL A 186 24.12 5.72 -10.78
CA VAL A 186 23.65 7.10 -11.01
C VAL A 186 24.36 8.08 -10.07
#